data_AF-A0A9E2RB25-F1
#
_entry.id   AF-A0A9E2RB25-F1
#
_cell.length_a   1.000
_cell.length_b   1.000
_cell.length_c   1.000
_cell.angle_alpha   90.00
_cell.angle_beta   90.00
_cell.angle_gamma   90.00
#
_symmetry.space_group_name_H-M   'P 1'
#
loop_
_entity.id
_entity.type
_entity.pdbx_description
1 polymer ?
#
loop_
_entity_poly.entity_id
_entity_poly.type
_entity_poly.pdbx_seq_one_letter_code
_entity_poly.pdbx_strand_id
1 'polypeptide(L)'
;MKTVCPIHTLASTFVALAAGAWCILSTPSVQAQPTPQPAPQPSSPNSTSSPTLPPTTDTAAPPSPQPALPACHINLRMPEKMRDILSNVLVRTELKPETQVRAFLKDADKKFATGDDLLRAAANHFQIDPKRLAELAEKWRHINCTHAPVPGYVVSDELLDPATGEPAQAIPVSPFAANVTLHVVLHELGHAVIREFDIMVLGNEENMADAFATHMLTEHFPDQALAAITARITSLMIEAGEVPRDQWTVRGEHDNDARRAYQIAALALAADRDKYISVAPLVGMAERDIARACDYGADIHRAWRRTLTPFLMPAGKTSREARIRADHATTAFIQAGQPSLESTIESALRRIDWHSQVTIEFAGGPGGAAWSRSSRTIKVNGDYLRRFINQGNQAQAEIAPKAP
;
A
#
# COMPACT_ATOMS: atom_id res chain seq x y z
N MET A 1 17.80 22.47 -18.61
CA MET A 1 19.21 22.13 -18.37
C MET A 1 19.26 21.47 -17.00
N LYS A 2 19.57 20.17 -16.93
CA LYS A 2 19.66 19.42 -15.67
C LYS A 2 21.02 19.72 -15.03
N THR A 3 21.02 20.35 -13.87
CA THR A 3 22.25 20.63 -13.11
C THR A 3 22.64 19.33 -12.40
N VAL A 4 23.53 18.56 -13.02
CA VAL A 4 24.15 17.39 -12.39
C VAL A 4 25.16 17.89 -11.36
N CYS A 5 25.15 17.35 -10.13
CA CYS A 5 26.15 17.67 -9.11
C CYS A 5 27.59 17.54 -9.67
N PRO A 6 28.47 18.53 -9.42
CA PRO A 6 29.80 18.52 -10.00
C PRO A 6 30.65 17.41 -9.38
N ILE A 7 31.09 16.45 -10.21
CA ILE A 7 32.08 15.45 -9.85
C ILE A 7 33.46 16.11 -9.92
N HIS A 8 34.15 16.22 -8.78
CA HIS A 8 35.57 16.55 -8.78
C HIS A 8 36.36 15.36 -9.36
N THR A 9 36.82 15.49 -10.61
CA THR A 9 37.61 14.45 -11.28
C THR A 9 39.10 14.75 -11.09
N LEU A 10 39.81 13.87 -10.41
CA LEU A 10 41.28 13.84 -10.42
C LEU A 10 41.75 13.33 -11.79
N ALA A 11 42.55 14.14 -12.47
CA ALA A 11 43.10 13.84 -13.78
C ALA A 11 44.10 12.68 -13.71
N SER A 12 43.89 11.65 -14.53
CA SER A 12 44.94 10.70 -14.92
C SER A 12 44.96 10.63 -16.44
N THR A 13 46.08 11.09 -16.99
CA THR A 13 46.46 11.11 -18.39
C THR A 13 46.47 9.70 -18.98
N PHE A 14 45.67 9.46 -20.02
CA PHE A 14 45.88 8.35 -20.95
C PHE A 14 45.83 8.85 -22.40
N VAL A 15 46.80 8.36 -23.15
CA VAL A 15 47.17 8.76 -24.52
C VAL A 15 46.11 8.31 -25.53
N ALA A 16 45.84 9.20 -26.49
CA ALA A 16 44.89 9.04 -27.58
C ALA A 16 45.38 8.05 -28.67
N LEU A 17 44.43 7.33 -29.26
CA LEU A 17 44.52 6.83 -30.63
C LEU A 17 43.16 7.04 -31.30
N ALA A 18 43.19 7.82 -32.37
CA ALA A 18 42.05 8.28 -33.13
C ALA A 18 41.64 7.27 -34.22
N ALA A 19 40.33 7.15 -34.46
CA ALA A 19 39.77 6.77 -35.75
C ALA A 19 38.38 7.39 -35.86
N GLY A 20 38.18 8.22 -36.89
CA GLY A 20 36.99 9.02 -37.08
C GLY A 20 35.83 8.25 -37.71
N ALA A 21 34.63 8.79 -37.50
CA ALA A 21 33.50 8.59 -38.39
C ALA A 21 32.59 9.83 -38.31
N TRP A 22 32.38 10.44 -39.47
CA TRP A 22 31.42 11.52 -39.70
C TRP A 22 29.99 11.03 -39.43
N CYS A 23 29.18 11.84 -38.74
CA CYS A 23 27.74 11.78 -38.87
C CYS A 23 27.12 13.18 -38.71
N ILE A 24 26.08 13.39 -39.50
CA ILE A 24 25.50 14.65 -39.96
C ILE A 24 24.67 15.31 -38.85
N LEU A 25 24.88 16.62 -38.66
CA LEU A 25 24.08 17.48 -37.79
C LEU A 25 22.70 17.73 -38.42
N SER A 26 21.63 17.40 -37.70
CA SER A 26 20.27 17.87 -37.98
C SER A 26 19.76 18.64 -36.76
N THR A 27 19.49 19.93 -36.96
CA THR A 27 18.93 20.87 -35.97
C THR A 27 17.43 20.62 -35.76
N PRO A 28 16.90 20.61 -34.53
CA PRO A 28 15.47 20.68 -34.33
C PRO A 28 14.98 22.14 -34.29
N SER A 29 13.90 22.37 -35.03
CA SER A 29 13.16 23.62 -35.14
C SER A 29 12.41 23.93 -33.84
N VAL A 30 12.47 25.19 -33.41
CA VAL A 30 11.79 25.73 -32.22
C VAL A 30 10.32 25.96 -32.57
N GLN A 31 9.40 25.25 -31.91
CA GLN A 31 7.97 25.58 -31.90
C GLN A 31 7.61 26.28 -30.58
N ALA A 32 7.04 27.49 -30.72
CA ALA A 32 6.62 28.35 -29.62
C ALA A 32 5.35 27.81 -28.93
N GLN A 33 5.33 27.88 -27.60
CA GLN A 33 4.15 27.61 -26.76
C GLN A 33 3.21 28.84 -26.73
N PRO A 34 1.88 28.65 -26.73
CA PRO A 34 0.94 29.72 -26.43
C PRO A 34 0.79 29.94 -24.91
N THR A 35 0.66 31.21 -24.54
CA THR A 35 0.47 31.77 -23.20
C THR A 35 -0.85 31.33 -22.53
N PRO A 36 -0.88 31.12 -21.20
CA PRO A 36 -2.12 30.85 -20.47
C PRO A 36 -2.86 32.14 -20.11
N GLN A 37 -4.18 32.16 -20.33
CA GLN A 37 -5.08 33.19 -19.79
C GLN A 37 -5.39 32.95 -18.29
N PRO A 38 -5.65 34.02 -17.51
CA PRO A 38 -5.76 33.96 -16.06
C PRO A 38 -7.16 33.52 -15.58
N ALA A 39 -7.18 32.82 -14.44
CA ALA A 39 -8.38 32.43 -13.71
C ALA A 39 -9.03 33.64 -12.99
N PRO A 40 -10.38 33.72 -12.92
CA PRO A 40 -11.04 34.69 -12.05
C PRO A 40 -11.10 34.21 -10.59
N GLN A 41 -10.80 35.16 -9.71
CA GLN A 41 -10.68 35.06 -8.26
C GLN A 41 -12.00 34.81 -7.49
N PRO A 42 -11.92 34.36 -6.23
CA PRO A 42 -13.06 34.05 -5.38
C PRO A 42 -13.65 35.30 -4.71
N SER A 43 -14.99 35.34 -4.63
CA SER A 43 -15.73 36.31 -3.82
C SER A 43 -15.89 35.80 -2.38
N SER A 44 -15.32 36.55 -1.43
CA SER A 44 -15.62 36.49 0.01
C SER A 44 -16.37 37.78 0.42
N PRO A 45 -16.67 38.01 1.72
CA PRO A 45 -17.90 37.60 2.38
C PRO A 45 -18.68 38.82 2.92
N ASN A 46 -19.95 38.65 3.30
CA ASN A 46 -20.56 39.36 4.43
C ASN A 46 -22.00 38.91 4.60
N SER A 47 -22.37 38.49 5.81
CA SER A 47 -23.20 39.32 6.69
C SER A 47 -23.56 38.53 7.94
N THR A 48 -23.07 39.07 9.05
CA THR A 48 -23.53 38.89 10.41
C THR A 48 -25.05 38.99 10.55
N SER A 49 -25.65 37.98 11.19
CA SER A 49 -26.86 38.15 11.98
C SER A 49 -26.93 37.05 13.05
N SER A 50 -26.71 37.42 14.30
CA SER A 50 -27.09 36.62 15.46
C SER A 50 -28.61 36.52 15.55
N PRO A 51 -29.16 35.36 15.96
CA PRO A 51 -30.41 35.35 16.69
C PRO A 51 -30.28 34.57 18.01
N THR A 52 -30.59 35.31 19.08
CA THR A 52 -31.38 34.94 20.26
C THR A 52 -31.69 33.44 20.48
N LEU A 53 -31.24 32.92 21.61
CA LEU A 53 -31.62 31.62 22.19
C LEU A 53 -33.12 31.55 22.56
N PRO A 54 -33.84 30.49 22.15
CA PRO A 54 -35.07 30.04 22.78
C PRO A 54 -34.80 28.80 23.69
N PRO A 55 -35.75 28.45 24.59
CA PRO A 55 -35.49 27.58 25.72
C PRO A 55 -35.35 26.10 25.34
N THR A 56 -34.56 25.39 26.13
CA THR A 56 -34.35 23.93 26.09
C THR A 56 -35.64 23.17 26.38
N THR A 57 -36.19 22.52 25.35
CA THR A 57 -37.10 21.38 25.50
C THR A 57 -36.41 20.16 24.91
N ASP A 58 -36.14 19.18 25.77
CA ASP A 58 -35.74 17.83 25.40
C ASP A 58 -36.73 17.25 24.39
N THR A 59 -36.28 17.07 23.15
CA THR A 59 -36.94 16.20 22.19
C THR A 59 -35.83 15.45 21.47
N ALA A 60 -35.75 14.15 21.76
CA ALA A 60 -34.80 13.24 21.16
C ALA A 60 -34.85 13.38 19.63
N ALA A 61 -33.71 13.68 19.03
CA ALA A 61 -33.54 13.64 17.58
C ALA A 61 -33.88 12.22 17.08
N PRO A 62 -34.60 12.08 15.95
CA PRO A 62 -34.81 10.77 15.34
C PRO A 62 -33.44 10.15 15.01
N PRO A 63 -33.28 8.82 15.16
CA PRO A 63 -32.03 8.16 14.84
C PRO A 63 -31.63 8.46 13.39
N SER A 64 -30.36 8.81 13.21
CA SER A 64 -29.75 8.98 11.88
C SER A 64 -30.13 7.82 10.97
N PRO A 65 -30.43 8.07 9.67
CA PRO A 65 -30.77 7.00 8.75
C PRO A 65 -29.61 6.00 8.72
N GLN A 66 -29.93 4.73 9.01
CA GLN A 66 -28.97 3.64 8.91
C GLN A 66 -28.30 3.68 7.52
N PRO A 67 -26.98 3.48 7.44
CA PRO A 67 -26.31 3.40 6.14
C PRO A 67 -27.02 2.36 5.27
N ALA A 68 -27.38 2.75 4.05
CA ALA A 68 -28.06 1.89 3.11
C ALA A 68 -27.27 0.59 2.94
N LEU A 69 -27.93 -0.55 3.10
CA LEU A 69 -27.30 -1.86 2.91
C LEU A 69 -26.63 -1.91 1.52
N PRO A 70 -25.41 -2.47 1.40
CA PRO A 70 -24.73 -2.56 0.13
C PRO A 70 -25.60 -3.33 -0.88
N ALA A 71 -25.68 -2.84 -2.12
CA ALA A 71 -26.47 -3.47 -3.17
C ALA A 71 -25.91 -4.86 -3.50
N CYS A 72 -26.60 -5.91 -3.04
CA CYS A 72 -26.25 -7.29 -3.31
C CYS A 72 -27.29 -7.93 -4.26
N HIS A 73 -26.81 -8.58 -5.32
CA HIS A 73 -27.64 -9.18 -6.37
C HIS A 73 -27.73 -10.71 -6.27
N ILE A 74 -27.34 -11.30 -5.13
CA ILE A 74 -27.46 -12.75 -4.93
C ILE A 74 -28.95 -13.14 -4.86
N ASN A 75 -29.35 -13.99 -5.79
CA ASN A 75 -30.69 -14.56 -5.85
C ASN A 75 -30.65 -16.04 -5.49
N LEU A 76 -31.05 -16.39 -4.28
CA LEU A 76 -31.10 -17.77 -3.80
C LEU A 76 -32.12 -18.66 -4.54
N ARG A 77 -33.00 -18.09 -5.36
CA ARG A 77 -33.87 -18.88 -6.24
C ARG A 77 -33.11 -19.53 -7.40
N MET A 78 -31.88 -19.09 -7.70
CA MET A 78 -31.03 -19.71 -8.70
C MET A 78 -30.29 -20.92 -8.11
N PRO A 79 -30.43 -22.13 -8.70
CA PRO A 79 -29.73 -23.33 -8.25
C PRO A 79 -28.21 -23.17 -8.11
N GLU A 80 -27.57 -22.47 -9.04
CA GLU A 80 -26.13 -22.21 -9.03
C GLU A 80 -25.70 -21.44 -7.77
N LYS A 81 -26.40 -20.34 -7.45
CA LYS A 81 -26.08 -19.52 -6.27
C LYS A 81 -26.43 -20.26 -4.98
N MET A 82 -27.58 -20.94 -4.95
CA MET A 82 -27.96 -21.77 -3.80
C MET A 82 -26.94 -22.88 -3.52
N ARG A 83 -26.42 -23.54 -4.56
CA ARG A 83 -25.38 -24.58 -4.43
C ARG A 83 -24.15 -24.05 -3.72
N ASP A 84 -23.65 -22.89 -4.13
CA ASP A 84 -22.41 -22.31 -3.59
C ASP A 84 -22.60 -21.89 -2.11
N ILE A 85 -23.79 -21.40 -1.75
CA ILE A 85 -24.14 -21.07 -0.36
C ILE A 85 -24.31 -22.33 0.49
N LEU A 86 -25.05 -23.33 0.00
CA LEU A 86 -25.25 -24.60 0.71
C LEU A 86 -23.94 -25.34 0.96
N SER A 87 -22.96 -25.25 0.06
CA SER A 87 -21.64 -25.83 0.28
C SER A 87 -21.00 -25.28 1.56
N ASN A 88 -21.09 -23.96 1.78
CA ASN A 88 -20.56 -23.33 2.99
C ASN A 88 -21.37 -23.69 4.23
N VAL A 89 -22.70 -23.60 4.16
CA VAL A 89 -23.60 -23.93 5.28
C VAL A 89 -23.38 -25.35 5.77
N LEU A 90 -23.38 -26.32 4.84
CA LEU A 90 -23.32 -27.74 5.16
C LEU A 90 -21.97 -28.13 5.76
N VAL A 91 -20.86 -27.59 5.24
CA VAL A 91 -19.52 -27.93 5.73
C VAL A 91 -19.20 -27.18 7.02
N ARG A 92 -19.49 -25.88 7.08
CA ARG A 92 -18.99 -25.00 8.15
C ARG A 92 -19.94 -24.89 9.35
N THR A 93 -21.26 -24.93 9.12
CA THR A 93 -22.25 -24.83 10.22
C THR A 93 -22.77 -26.20 10.62
N GLU A 94 -23.18 -27.00 9.64
CA GLU A 94 -23.80 -28.31 9.89
C GLU A 94 -22.77 -29.46 9.94
N LEU A 95 -21.48 -29.12 9.79
CA LEU A 95 -20.32 -30.01 9.96
C LEU A 95 -20.42 -31.32 9.17
N LYS A 96 -21.05 -31.28 7.98
CA LYS A 96 -21.17 -32.43 7.09
C LYS A 96 -19.83 -32.71 6.40
N PRO A 97 -19.45 -33.98 6.19
CA PRO A 97 -18.19 -34.31 5.51
C PRO A 97 -18.15 -33.70 4.11
N GLU A 98 -17.09 -32.93 3.83
CA GLU A 98 -16.95 -32.19 2.57
C GLU A 98 -17.07 -33.09 1.33
N THR A 99 -16.55 -34.32 1.40
CA THR A 99 -16.65 -35.31 0.32
C THR A 99 -18.11 -35.66 -0.02
N GLN A 100 -18.97 -35.76 0.99
CA GLN A 100 -20.40 -36.03 0.82
C GLN A 100 -21.14 -34.80 0.30
N VAL A 101 -20.84 -33.61 0.84
CA VAL A 101 -21.41 -32.34 0.38
C VAL A 101 -21.08 -32.09 -1.10
N ARG A 102 -19.81 -32.25 -1.47
CA ARG A 102 -19.35 -32.09 -2.85
C ARG A 102 -20.00 -33.10 -3.80
N ALA A 103 -20.14 -34.36 -3.37
CA ALA A 103 -20.78 -35.39 -4.18
C ALA A 103 -22.26 -35.08 -4.44
N PHE A 104 -22.99 -34.63 -3.42
CA PHE A 104 -24.39 -34.23 -3.54
C PHE A 104 -24.58 -33.00 -4.44
N LEU A 105 -23.79 -31.94 -4.19
CA LEU A 105 -23.90 -30.66 -4.90
C LEU A 105 -23.34 -30.68 -6.33
N LYS A 106 -22.66 -31.75 -6.72
CA LYS A 106 -22.12 -31.92 -8.08
C LYS A 106 -23.25 -31.81 -9.11
N ASP A 107 -23.10 -30.89 -10.05
CA ASP A 107 -24.06 -30.58 -11.13
C ASP A 107 -25.47 -30.21 -10.62
N ALA A 108 -25.60 -29.71 -9.39
CA ALA A 108 -26.89 -29.31 -8.81
C ALA A 108 -27.62 -28.24 -9.63
N ASP A 109 -26.87 -27.35 -10.29
CA ASP A 109 -27.38 -26.32 -11.19
C ASP A 109 -28.14 -26.88 -12.42
N LYS A 110 -27.85 -28.12 -12.81
CA LYS A 110 -28.51 -28.82 -13.92
C LYS A 110 -29.62 -29.76 -13.45
N LYS A 111 -29.52 -30.25 -12.22
CA LYS A 111 -30.44 -31.26 -11.65
C LYS A 111 -31.71 -30.67 -11.06
N PHE A 112 -31.66 -29.41 -10.61
CA PHE A 112 -32.77 -28.76 -9.93
C PHE A 112 -33.23 -27.53 -10.71
N ALA A 113 -34.55 -27.34 -10.82
CA ALA A 113 -35.13 -26.22 -11.55
C ALA A 113 -35.00 -24.90 -10.79
N THR A 114 -35.10 -24.94 -9.46
CA THR A 114 -34.98 -23.77 -8.58
C THR A 114 -34.06 -24.04 -7.39
N GLY A 115 -33.54 -22.98 -6.79
CA GLY A 115 -32.78 -23.06 -5.55
C GLY A 115 -33.61 -23.62 -4.39
N ASP A 116 -34.93 -23.38 -4.37
CA ASP A 116 -35.82 -23.94 -3.35
C ASP A 116 -35.95 -25.48 -3.49
N ASP A 117 -35.95 -26.00 -4.73
CA ASP A 117 -35.93 -27.44 -4.99
C ASP A 117 -34.63 -28.07 -4.51
N LEU A 118 -33.50 -27.43 -4.82
CA LEU A 118 -32.19 -27.86 -4.34
C LEU A 118 -32.12 -27.84 -2.81
N LEU A 119 -32.63 -26.80 -2.15
CA LEU A 119 -32.62 -26.68 -0.69
C LEU A 119 -33.46 -27.78 -0.04
N ARG A 120 -34.67 -28.04 -0.54
CA ARG A 120 -35.51 -29.15 -0.05
C ARG A 120 -34.83 -30.51 -0.24
N ALA A 121 -34.20 -30.73 -1.39
CA ALA A 121 -33.46 -31.96 -1.65
C ALA A 121 -32.25 -32.13 -0.71
N ALA A 122 -31.51 -31.05 -0.46
CA ALA A 122 -30.38 -31.05 0.48
C ALA A 122 -30.84 -31.32 1.92
N ALA A 123 -31.91 -30.66 2.36
CA ALA A 123 -32.50 -30.87 3.68
C ALA A 123 -32.89 -32.35 3.89
N ASN A 124 -33.57 -32.94 2.90
CA ASN A 124 -33.94 -34.36 2.95
C ASN A 124 -32.71 -35.29 2.95
N HIS A 125 -31.72 -35.02 2.10
CA HIS A 125 -30.54 -35.87 1.97
C HIS A 125 -29.66 -35.88 3.23
N PHE A 126 -29.45 -34.70 3.83
CA PHE A 126 -28.59 -34.54 5.02
C PHE A 126 -29.35 -34.62 6.35
N GLN A 127 -30.66 -34.91 6.31
CA GLN A 127 -31.56 -35.00 7.45
C GLN A 127 -31.56 -33.73 8.31
N ILE A 128 -31.71 -32.59 7.65
CA ILE A 128 -31.76 -31.26 8.27
C ILE A 128 -33.19 -30.73 8.12
N ASP A 129 -33.71 -30.06 9.14
CA ASP A 129 -34.99 -29.37 9.03
C ASP A 129 -34.95 -28.33 7.88
N PRO A 130 -35.88 -28.38 6.91
CA PRO A 130 -35.85 -27.49 5.74
C PRO A 130 -35.95 -26.01 6.11
N LYS A 131 -36.67 -25.65 7.18
CA LYS A 131 -36.82 -24.26 7.61
C LYS A 131 -35.50 -23.75 8.20
N ARG A 132 -34.86 -24.55 9.07
CA ARG A 132 -33.52 -24.25 9.57
C ARG A 132 -32.50 -24.10 8.45
N LEU A 133 -32.51 -24.99 7.46
CA LEU A 133 -31.57 -24.90 6.33
C LEU A 133 -31.80 -23.63 5.50
N ALA A 134 -33.06 -23.21 5.32
CA ALA A 134 -33.40 -21.95 4.67
C ALA A 134 -32.93 -20.72 5.47
N GLU A 135 -33.11 -20.70 6.78
CA GLU A 135 -32.61 -19.63 7.66
C GLU A 135 -31.07 -19.54 7.62
N LEU A 136 -30.38 -20.69 7.59
CA LEU A 136 -28.93 -20.73 7.45
C LEU A 136 -28.47 -20.28 6.05
N ALA A 137 -29.11 -20.75 4.99
CA ALA A 137 -28.79 -20.29 3.63
C ALA A 137 -28.97 -18.77 3.49
N GLU A 138 -29.98 -18.22 4.16
CA GLU A 138 -30.18 -16.78 4.26
C GLU A 138 -29.04 -16.11 5.03
N LYS A 139 -28.71 -16.59 6.22
CA LYS A 139 -27.62 -16.04 7.04
C LYS A 139 -26.27 -16.07 6.32
N TRP A 140 -26.02 -17.09 5.49
CA TRP A 140 -24.78 -17.25 4.71
C TRP A 140 -24.83 -16.58 3.33
N ARG A 141 -25.94 -15.93 2.94
CA ARG A 141 -26.17 -15.39 1.59
C ARG A 141 -25.02 -14.52 1.06
N HIS A 142 -24.34 -13.78 1.93
CA HIS A 142 -23.30 -12.84 1.55
C HIS A 142 -21.86 -13.38 1.67
N ILE A 143 -21.68 -14.66 2.03
CA ILE A 143 -20.35 -15.24 2.31
C ILE A 143 -19.37 -15.14 1.13
N ASN A 144 -19.88 -15.21 -0.11
CA ASN A 144 -19.08 -15.16 -1.33
C ASN A 144 -19.15 -13.80 -2.04
N CYS A 145 -19.64 -12.75 -1.36
CA CYS A 145 -19.78 -11.41 -1.95
C CYS A 145 -18.55 -10.55 -1.69
N THR A 146 -18.21 -9.67 -2.64
CA THR A 146 -17.04 -8.76 -2.56
C THR A 146 -17.38 -7.37 -2.00
N HIS A 147 -18.54 -7.21 -1.37
CA HIS A 147 -18.98 -5.94 -0.77
C HIS A 147 -18.73 -5.92 0.74
N ALA A 148 -18.94 -4.76 1.38
CA ALA A 148 -18.82 -4.62 2.84
C ALA A 148 -19.67 -5.65 3.60
N PRO A 149 -19.19 -6.13 4.76
CA PRO A 149 -19.97 -6.97 5.67
C PRO A 149 -21.38 -6.43 5.89
N VAL A 150 -22.37 -7.31 5.77
CA VAL A 150 -23.78 -6.96 6.00
C VAL A 150 -24.13 -7.37 7.43
N PRO A 151 -24.56 -6.44 8.30
CA PRO A 151 -24.95 -6.78 9.67
C PRO A 151 -25.98 -7.91 9.71
N GLY A 152 -25.74 -8.92 10.55
CA GLY A 152 -26.63 -10.07 10.71
C GLY A 152 -26.33 -11.28 9.80
N TYR A 153 -25.37 -11.17 8.88
CA TYR A 153 -24.96 -12.26 7.98
C TYR A 153 -23.57 -12.79 8.32
N VAL A 154 -23.25 -14.01 7.86
CA VAL A 154 -21.91 -14.59 7.98
C VAL A 154 -20.97 -13.88 7.02
N VAL A 155 -19.78 -13.54 7.53
CA VAL A 155 -18.67 -12.95 6.78
C VAL A 155 -17.63 -14.03 6.51
N SER A 156 -16.88 -13.89 5.42
CA SER A 156 -15.82 -14.86 5.10
C SER A 156 -14.74 -14.83 6.18
N ASP A 157 -14.01 -15.92 6.35
CA ASP A 157 -12.89 -15.95 7.30
C ASP A 157 -11.79 -14.93 6.93
N GLU A 158 -11.70 -14.55 5.64
CA GLU A 158 -10.81 -13.48 5.17
C GLU A 158 -11.26 -12.08 5.62
N LEU A 159 -12.54 -11.94 5.97
CA LEU A 159 -13.16 -10.71 6.48
C LEU A 159 -13.16 -10.65 8.01
N LEU A 160 -12.67 -11.70 8.69
CA LEU A 160 -12.52 -11.72 10.13
C LEU A 160 -11.11 -11.31 10.52
N ASP A 161 -11.00 -10.53 11.58
CA ASP A 161 -9.74 -10.31 12.25
C ASP A 161 -9.23 -11.67 12.81
N PRO A 162 -8.04 -12.15 12.42
CA PRO A 162 -7.57 -13.47 12.82
C PRO A 162 -7.32 -13.62 14.33
N ALA A 163 -7.10 -12.50 15.04
CA ALA A 163 -6.85 -12.50 16.47
C ALA A 163 -8.14 -12.49 17.28
N THR A 164 -9.19 -11.83 16.79
CA THR A 164 -10.45 -11.66 17.54
C THR A 164 -11.61 -12.51 17.00
N GLY A 165 -11.56 -12.92 15.74
CA GLY A 165 -12.67 -13.60 15.06
C GLY A 165 -13.87 -12.68 14.77
N GLU A 166 -13.72 -11.36 14.94
CA GLU A 166 -14.75 -10.35 14.66
C GLU A 166 -14.57 -9.74 13.26
N PRO A 167 -15.62 -9.13 12.66
CA PRO A 167 -15.50 -8.46 11.36
C PRO A 167 -14.36 -7.45 11.35
N ALA A 168 -13.43 -7.62 10.41
CA ALA A 168 -12.25 -6.79 10.30
C ALA A 168 -12.67 -5.33 10.00
N GLN A 169 -12.32 -4.42 10.91
CA GLN A 169 -12.66 -3.02 10.75
C GLN A 169 -11.82 -2.41 9.63
N ALA A 170 -12.50 -1.77 8.67
CA ALA A 170 -11.87 -1.07 7.56
C ALA A 170 -10.81 -0.07 8.04
N ILE A 171 -9.67 -0.08 7.37
CA ILE A 171 -8.56 0.84 7.60
C ILE A 171 -8.93 2.20 6.97
N PRO A 172 -8.95 3.30 7.74
CA PRO A 172 -9.23 4.62 7.18
C PRO A 172 -8.18 5.04 6.15
N VAL A 173 -8.61 5.68 5.06
CA VAL A 173 -7.71 6.23 4.06
C VAL A 173 -6.95 7.43 4.64
N SER A 174 -5.62 7.44 4.50
CA SER A 174 -4.77 8.58 4.86
C SER A 174 -3.65 8.74 3.82
N PRO A 175 -3.52 9.90 3.14
CA PRO A 175 -2.43 10.14 2.20
C PRO A 175 -1.05 10.04 2.85
N PHE A 176 -0.90 10.50 4.09
CA PHE A 176 0.34 10.37 4.84
C PHE A 176 0.69 8.89 5.04
N ALA A 177 -0.26 8.11 5.56
CA ALA A 177 -0.05 6.69 5.81
C ALA A 177 0.25 5.93 4.51
N ALA A 178 -0.48 6.20 3.43
CA ALA A 178 -0.23 5.58 2.13
C ALA A 178 1.19 5.87 1.60
N ASN A 179 1.68 7.10 1.79
CA ASN A 179 3.04 7.50 1.43
C ASN A 179 4.12 6.82 2.29
N VAL A 180 3.89 6.66 3.60
CA VAL A 180 4.78 5.87 4.47
C VAL A 180 4.77 4.41 4.03
N THR A 181 3.58 3.83 3.82
CA THR A 181 3.40 2.45 3.37
C THR A 181 4.08 2.19 2.03
N LEU A 182 4.06 3.13 1.09
CA LEU A 182 4.77 2.99 -0.18
C LEU A 182 6.27 2.77 0.04
N HIS A 183 6.91 3.61 0.87
CA HIS A 183 8.33 3.43 1.17
C HIS A 183 8.60 2.12 1.90
N VAL A 184 7.78 1.77 2.91
CA VAL A 184 7.91 0.51 3.66
C VAL A 184 7.80 -0.70 2.76
N VAL A 185 6.82 -0.74 1.86
CA VAL A 185 6.66 -1.87 0.93
C VAL A 185 7.86 -1.95 -0.02
N LEU A 186 8.39 -0.82 -0.48
CA LEU A 186 9.61 -0.81 -1.28
C LEU A 186 10.84 -1.26 -0.49
N HIS A 187 10.90 -0.98 0.82
CA HIS A 187 11.93 -1.49 1.72
C HIS A 187 11.85 -3.03 1.81
N GLU A 188 10.67 -3.59 2.08
CA GLU A 188 10.47 -5.04 2.08
C GLU A 188 10.74 -5.69 0.72
N LEU A 189 10.44 -4.97 -0.36
CA LEU A 189 10.80 -5.37 -1.73
C LEU A 189 12.31 -5.41 -1.92
N GLY A 190 13.07 -4.53 -1.26
CA GLY A 190 14.53 -4.58 -1.20
C GLY A 190 15.04 -5.89 -0.62
N HIS A 191 14.47 -6.34 0.51
CA HIS A 191 14.78 -7.66 1.07
C HIS A 191 14.44 -8.80 0.12
N ALA A 192 13.29 -8.73 -0.57
CA ALA A 192 12.88 -9.73 -1.54
C ALA A 192 13.88 -9.82 -2.72
N VAL A 193 14.27 -8.67 -3.30
CA VAL A 193 15.26 -8.62 -4.38
C VAL A 193 16.61 -9.16 -3.91
N ILE A 194 17.09 -8.72 -2.74
CA ILE A 194 18.38 -9.18 -2.21
C ILE A 194 18.40 -10.70 -2.05
N ARG A 195 17.33 -11.29 -1.52
CA ARG A 195 17.28 -12.71 -1.16
C ARG A 195 16.84 -13.66 -2.28
N GLU A 196 16.08 -13.21 -3.26
CA GLU A 196 15.71 -14.05 -4.42
C GLU A 196 16.79 -14.06 -5.50
N PHE A 197 17.59 -12.99 -5.61
CA PHE A 197 18.70 -12.91 -6.59
C PHE A 197 20.09 -13.10 -5.96
N ASP A 198 20.15 -13.48 -4.69
CA ASP A 198 21.37 -13.68 -3.90
C ASP A 198 22.38 -12.52 -4.06
N ILE A 199 21.86 -11.28 -3.99
CA ILE A 199 22.69 -10.07 -4.06
C ILE A 199 23.58 -10.04 -2.82
N MET A 200 24.87 -9.85 -3.04
CA MET A 200 25.86 -9.78 -1.96
C MET A 200 25.58 -8.62 -1.01
N VAL A 201 25.46 -8.93 0.29
CA VAL A 201 25.29 -7.97 1.39
C VAL A 201 26.61 -7.84 2.14
N LEU A 202 27.29 -6.70 1.97
CA LEU A 202 28.58 -6.41 2.62
C LEU A 202 28.47 -5.48 3.84
N GLY A 203 27.25 -5.03 4.16
CA GLY A 203 26.95 -4.12 5.26
C GLY A 203 25.66 -4.52 5.95
N ASN A 204 24.97 -3.55 6.56
CA ASN A 204 23.65 -3.79 7.13
C ASN A 204 22.60 -3.92 6.01
N GLU A 205 21.90 -5.05 5.95
CA GLU A 205 20.85 -5.33 4.95
C GLU A 205 19.69 -4.33 5.06
N GLU A 206 19.33 -3.90 6.27
CA GLU A 206 18.26 -2.92 6.51
C GLU A 206 18.57 -1.56 5.88
N ASN A 207 19.82 -1.11 6.01
CA ASN A 207 20.27 0.13 5.39
C ASN A 207 20.32 -0.01 3.85
N MET A 208 20.62 -1.21 3.35
CA MET A 208 20.52 -1.51 1.92
C MET A 208 19.06 -1.50 1.46
N ALA A 209 18.11 -2.03 2.23
CA ALA A 209 16.69 -2.02 1.92
C ALA A 209 16.10 -0.60 1.91
N ASP A 210 16.45 0.27 2.88
CA ASP A 210 16.09 1.70 2.85
C ASP A 210 16.69 2.43 1.64
N ALA A 211 17.96 2.13 1.31
CA ALA A 211 18.62 2.68 0.15
C ALA A 211 17.96 2.23 -1.16
N PHE A 212 17.57 0.96 -1.26
CA PHE A 212 16.80 0.42 -2.39
C PHE A 212 15.46 1.13 -2.53
N ALA A 213 14.70 1.29 -1.44
CA ALA A 213 13.41 1.96 -1.46
C ALA A 213 13.53 3.42 -1.94
N THR A 214 14.51 4.15 -1.41
CA THR A 214 14.79 5.53 -1.82
C THR A 214 15.26 5.61 -3.28
N HIS A 215 16.09 4.67 -3.73
CA HIS A 215 16.51 4.55 -5.13
C HIS A 215 15.32 4.30 -6.06
N MET A 216 14.45 3.34 -5.73
CA MET A 216 13.26 3.03 -6.52
C MET A 216 12.35 4.25 -6.65
N LEU A 217 12.10 4.96 -5.55
CA LEU A 217 11.27 6.17 -5.57
C LEU A 217 11.88 7.26 -6.47
N THR A 218 13.14 7.60 -6.26
CA THR A 218 13.80 8.71 -6.97
C THR A 218 14.04 8.42 -8.46
N GLU A 219 14.39 7.19 -8.82
CA GLU A 219 14.73 6.81 -10.21
C GLU A 219 13.48 6.37 -11.02
N HIS A 220 12.52 5.69 -10.39
CA HIS A 220 11.41 5.04 -11.11
C HIS A 220 10.02 5.60 -10.79
N PHE A 221 9.85 6.31 -9.67
CA PHE A 221 8.58 6.91 -9.25
C PHE A 221 8.75 8.38 -8.83
N PRO A 222 9.37 9.23 -9.67
CA PRO A 222 9.78 10.58 -9.27
C PRO A 222 8.61 11.48 -8.87
N ASP A 223 7.40 11.24 -9.39
CA ASP A 223 6.21 12.03 -9.07
C ASP A 223 5.68 11.74 -7.66
N GLN A 224 5.86 10.51 -7.17
CA GLN A 224 5.46 10.07 -5.82
C GLN A 224 6.61 10.26 -4.81
N ALA A 225 7.85 10.32 -5.28
CA ALA A 225 9.05 10.25 -4.46
C ALA A 225 9.09 11.29 -3.34
N LEU A 226 8.87 12.57 -3.62
CA LEU A 226 8.99 13.61 -2.61
C LEU A 226 7.99 13.41 -1.46
N ALA A 227 6.74 13.08 -1.79
CA ALA A 227 5.69 12.86 -0.78
C ALA A 227 5.97 11.60 0.05
N ALA A 228 6.36 10.50 -0.59
CA ALA A 228 6.72 9.24 0.08
C ALA A 228 7.94 9.38 0.99
N ILE A 229 9.01 10.00 0.50
CA ILE A 229 10.25 10.23 1.24
C ILE A 229 10.00 11.16 2.43
N THR A 230 9.29 12.27 2.21
CA THR A 230 8.93 13.21 3.29
C THR A 230 8.12 12.51 4.36
N ALA A 231 7.07 11.76 3.98
CA ALA A 231 6.23 11.05 4.94
C ALA A 231 7.02 10.01 5.73
N ARG A 232 7.91 9.24 5.07
CA ARG A 232 8.75 8.24 5.75
C ARG A 232 9.73 8.88 6.72
N ILE A 233 10.41 9.96 6.32
CA ILE A 233 11.32 10.71 7.20
C ILE A 233 10.57 11.22 8.42
N THR A 234 9.41 11.86 8.23
CA THR A 234 8.59 12.36 9.35
C THR A 234 8.15 11.22 10.26
N SER A 235 7.69 10.09 9.71
CA SER A 235 7.33 8.88 10.47
C SER A 235 8.49 8.39 11.34
N LEU A 236 9.69 8.22 10.76
CA LEU A 236 10.89 7.81 11.50
C LEU A 236 11.33 8.83 12.55
N MET A 237 11.16 10.13 12.29
CA MET A 237 11.50 11.18 13.27
C MET A 237 10.51 11.22 14.44
N ILE A 238 9.24 10.88 14.23
CA ILE A 238 8.28 10.65 15.32
C ILE A 238 8.74 9.46 16.17
N GLU A 239 9.08 8.33 15.53
CA GLU A 239 9.56 7.12 16.21
C GLU A 239 10.85 7.37 17.00
N ALA A 240 11.79 8.12 16.43
CA ALA A 240 13.01 8.53 17.11
C ALA A 240 12.77 9.42 18.33
N GLY A 241 11.64 10.13 18.38
CA GLY A 241 11.21 10.94 19.51
C GLY A 241 10.52 10.14 20.63
N GLU A 242 10.06 8.92 20.36
CA GLU A 242 9.44 8.02 21.35
C GLU A 242 10.45 7.49 22.37
N VAL A 243 11.74 7.44 22.01
CA VAL A 243 12.82 6.93 22.85
C VAL A 243 13.89 8.01 23.08
N PRO A 244 14.23 8.35 24.34
CA PRO A 244 15.32 9.27 24.65
C PRO A 244 16.65 8.85 23.99
N ARG A 245 17.44 9.81 23.52
CA ARG A 245 18.69 9.55 22.77
C ARG A 245 19.70 8.70 23.54
N ASP A 246 19.77 8.88 24.85
CA ASP A 246 20.65 8.12 25.75
C ASP A 246 20.18 6.67 25.97
N GLN A 247 18.96 6.34 25.53
CA GLN A 247 18.36 5.01 25.59
C GLN A 247 18.28 4.34 24.21
N TRP A 248 18.83 4.96 23.17
CA TRP A 248 18.88 4.35 21.85
C TRP A 248 19.68 3.04 21.90
N THR A 249 19.00 1.95 21.57
CA THR A 249 19.61 0.63 21.54
C THR A 249 20.57 0.51 20.35
N VAL A 250 21.73 -0.09 20.58
CA VAL A 250 22.63 -0.59 19.53
C VAL A 250 22.38 -2.07 19.21
N ARG A 251 21.33 -2.65 19.82
CA ARG A 251 20.85 -4.03 19.60
C ARG A 251 19.66 -3.99 18.66
N GLY A 252 19.63 -4.93 17.71
CA GLY A 252 18.61 -5.02 16.67
C GLY A 252 19.24 -4.96 15.29
N GLU A 253 18.44 -5.26 14.26
CA GLU A 253 18.88 -5.25 12.86
C GLU A 253 18.87 -3.82 12.30
N HIS A 254 17.99 -2.94 12.80
CA HIS A 254 17.88 -1.56 12.37
C HIS A 254 18.88 -0.63 13.07
N ASP A 255 19.44 0.33 12.31
CA ASP A 255 19.95 1.59 12.88
C ASP A 255 18.81 2.34 13.60
N ASN A 256 19.14 3.24 14.53
CA ASN A 256 18.10 4.08 15.15
C ASN A 256 17.32 4.90 14.09
N ASP A 257 16.05 5.19 14.36
CA ASP A 257 15.14 5.75 13.36
C ASP A 257 15.57 7.13 12.85
N ALA A 258 16.19 7.96 13.69
CA ALA A 258 16.74 9.24 13.25
C ALA A 258 17.91 9.06 12.27
N ARG A 259 18.75 8.04 12.46
CA ARG A 259 19.85 7.71 11.56
C ARG A 259 19.33 7.20 10.23
N ARG A 260 18.31 6.34 10.25
CA ARG A 260 17.61 5.88 9.04
C ARG A 260 17.00 7.04 8.26
N ALA A 261 16.27 7.93 8.95
CA ALA A 261 15.68 9.14 8.37
C ALA A 261 16.73 10.02 7.69
N TYR A 262 17.87 10.22 8.36
CA TYR A 262 18.99 10.99 7.81
C TYR A 262 19.58 10.35 6.55
N GLN A 263 19.76 9.02 6.53
CA GLN A 263 20.28 8.31 5.35
C GLN A 263 19.32 8.39 4.15
N ILE A 264 18.02 8.23 4.39
CA ILE A 264 16.98 8.39 3.35
C ILE A 264 17.01 9.82 2.78
N ALA A 265 17.08 10.84 3.65
CA ALA A 265 17.19 12.24 3.23
C ALA A 265 18.44 12.49 2.38
N ALA A 266 19.58 11.92 2.78
CA ALA A 266 20.84 12.08 2.08
C ALA A 266 20.81 11.46 0.68
N LEU A 267 20.22 10.27 0.54
CA LEU A 267 20.07 9.60 -0.75
C LEU A 267 19.11 10.39 -1.67
N ALA A 268 17.99 10.88 -1.13
CA ALA A 268 17.09 11.75 -1.89
C ALA A 268 17.82 12.98 -2.44
N LEU A 269 18.56 13.70 -1.59
CA LEU A 269 19.37 14.86 -2.00
C LEU A 269 20.43 14.52 -3.06
N ALA A 270 21.03 13.33 -2.98
CA ALA A 270 22.01 12.88 -3.96
C ALA A 270 21.40 12.53 -5.32
N ALA A 271 20.13 12.14 -5.36
CA ALA A 271 19.42 11.90 -6.61
C ALA A 271 19.10 13.21 -7.36
N ASP A 272 18.58 14.21 -6.63
CA ASP A 272 18.27 15.55 -7.16
C ASP A 272 18.19 16.58 -6.01
N ARG A 273 19.27 17.31 -5.79
CA ARG A 273 19.36 18.28 -4.67
C ARG A 273 18.22 19.27 -4.68
N ASP A 274 17.95 19.90 -5.83
CA ASP A 274 16.98 21.00 -5.92
C ASP A 274 15.57 20.50 -5.63
N LYS A 275 15.23 19.30 -6.11
CA LYS A 275 13.93 18.68 -5.90
C LYS A 275 13.69 18.25 -4.45
N TYR A 276 14.73 17.75 -3.78
CA TYR A 276 14.58 17.13 -2.46
C TYR A 276 15.13 18.01 -1.32
N ILE A 277 15.56 19.24 -1.57
CA ILE A 277 16.14 20.12 -0.53
C ILE A 277 15.24 20.31 0.70
N SER A 278 13.91 20.23 0.52
CA SER A 278 12.92 20.39 1.60
C SER A 278 12.97 19.29 2.67
N VAL A 279 13.62 18.14 2.42
CA VAL A 279 13.73 17.08 3.43
C VAL A 279 14.92 17.30 4.37
N ALA A 280 15.90 18.14 4.00
CA ALA A 280 17.10 18.38 4.81
C ALA A 280 16.79 18.99 6.19
N PRO A 281 15.88 19.97 6.33
CA PRO A 281 15.53 20.52 7.64
C PRO A 281 14.85 19.52 8.58
N LEU A 282 14.14 18.51 8.04
CA LEU A 282 13.41 17.51 8.83
C LEU A 282 14.35 16.64 9.68
N VAL A 283 15.60 16.51 9.25
CA VAL A 283 16.66 15.72 9.91
C VAL A 283 17.81 16.58 10.41
N GLY A 284 17.65 17.91 10.37
CA GLY A 284 18.64 18.87 10.88
C GLY A 284 19.97 18.90 10.11
N MET A 285 19.95 18.65 8.79
CA MET A 285 21.16 18.72 7.97
C MET A 285 21.63 20.17 7.75
N ALA A 286 22.93 20.41 7.93
CA ALA A 286 23.57 21.66 7.52
C ALA A 286 24.00 21.62 6.03
N GLU A 287 24.33 22.78 5.44
CA GLU A 287 24.82 22.83 4.04
C GLU A 287 26.03 21.92 3.76
N ARG A 288 26.93 21.79 4.75
CA ARG A 288 28.08 20.87 4.65
C ARG A 288 27.64 19.40 4.56
N ASP A 289 26.58 19.04 5.28
CA ASP A 289 26.03 17.69 5.28
C ASP A 289 25.34 17.37 3.96
N ILE A 290 24.60 18.34 3.42
CA ILE A 290 23.94 18.24 2.11
C ILE A 290 25.00 18.03 1.01
N ALA A 291 26.09 18.80 1.03
CA ALA A 291 27.18 18.64 0.06
C ALA A 291 27.82 17.25 0.13
N ARG A 292 28.06 16.73 1.36
CA ARG A 292 28.59 15.38 1.57
C ARG A 292 27.61 14.29 1.15
N ALA A 293 26.33 14.45 1.45
CA ALA A 293 25.26 13.55 1.03
C ALA A 293 25.24 13.38 -0.49
N CYS A 294 25.34 14.49 -1.23
CA CYS A 294 25.39 14.46 -2.69
C CYS A 294 26.61 13.70 -3.23
N ASP A 295 27.74 13.74 -2.54
CA ASP A 295 28.97 13.05 -2.92
C ASP A 295 28.83 11.52 -2.76
N TYR A 296 28.61 11.02 -1.53
CA TYR A 296 28.56 9.57 -1.30
C TYR A 296 27.25 8.92 -1.80
N GLY A 297 26.13 9.64 -1.78
CA GLY A 297 24.84 9.10 -2.20
C GLY A 297 24.78 8.77 -3.68
N ALA A 298 25.50 9.54 -4.52
CA ALA A 298 25.57 9.29 -5.96
C ALA A 298 26.17 7.92 -6.29
N ASP A 299 27.15 7.46 -5.50
CA ASP A 299 27.73 6.12 -5.65
C ASP A 299 26.76 5.01 -5.25
N ILE A 300 25.92 5.24 -4.24
CA ILE A 300 24.89 4.29 -3.81
C ILE A 300 23.81 4.14 -4.90
N HIS A 301 23.32 5.25 -5.48
CA HIS A 301 22.39 5.17 -6.62
C HIS A 301 23.01 4.47 -7.82
N ARG A 302 24.29 4.75 -8.12
CA ARG A 302 25.03 4.10 -9.20
C ARG A 302 25.18 2.60 -8.97
N ALA A 303 25.44 2.19 -7.73
CA ALA A 303 25.55 0.79 -7.34
C ALA A 303 24.21 0.08 -7.55
N TRP A 304 23.10 0.61 -7.00
CA TRP A 304 21.77 0.02 -7.21
C TRP A 304 21.40 -0.09 -8.67
N ARG A 305 21.63 0.97 -9.47
CA ARG A 305 21.34 0.91 -10.92
C ARG A 305 22.08 -0.23 -11.61
N ARG A 306 23.38 -0.40 -11.31
CA ARG A 306 24.21 -1.47 -11.91
C ARG A 306 23.78 -2.86 -11.42
N THR A 307 23.51 -3.00 -10.13
CA THR A 307 23.08 -4.26 -9.51
C THR A 307 21.71 -4.70 -10.03
N LEU A 308 20.77 -3.78 -10.21
CA LEU A 308 19.40 -4.11 -10.63
C LEU A 308 19.27 -4.34 -12.13
N THR A 309 20.13 -3.77 -12.96
CA THR A 309 20.08 -3.90 -14.43
C THR A 309 19.77 -5.32 -14.94
N PRO A 310 20.46 -6.39 -14.48
CA PRO A 310 20.16 -7.76 -14.93
C PRO A 310 18.83 -8.35 -14.42
N PHE A 311 18.22 -7.75 -13.40
CA PHE A 311 17.01 -8.24 -12.74
C PHE A 311 15.76 -7.41 -13.06
N LEU A 312 15.89 -6.39 -13.92
CA LEU A 312 14.76 -5.59 -14.37
C LEU A 312 14.17 -6.18 -15.66
N MET A 313 12.84 -6.16 -15.74
CA MET A 313 12.12 -6.44 -16.98
C MET A 313 12.61 -5.51 -18.10
N PRO A 314 12.72 -6.00 -19.34
CA PRO A 314 13.00 -5.14 -20.48
C PRO A 314 11.96 -4.03 -20.62
N ALA A 315 12.36 -2.88 -21.19
CA ALA A 315 11.47 -1.76 -21.40
C ALA A 315 10.17 -2.17 -22.13
N GLY A 316 9.02 -1.77 -21.59
CA GLY A 316 7.69 -2.13 -22.11
C GLY A 316 7.22 -3.55 -21.79
N LYS A 317 7.97 -4.31 -20.99
CA LYS A 317 7.55 -5.61 -20.44
C LYS A 317 7.25 -5.50 -18.95
N THR A 318 6.43 -6.40 -18.45
CA THR A 318 6.04 -6.50 -17.04
C THR A 318 6.05 -7.95 -16.61
N SER A 319 6.54 -8.23 -15.41
CA SER A 319 6.54 -9.58 -14.87
C SER A 319 5.11 -10.08 -14.61
N ARG A 320 4.89 -11.35 -14.91
CA ARG A 320 3.63 -12.08 -14.63
C ARG A 320 3.63 -12.74 -13.26
N GLU A 321 4.81 -12.81 -12.64
CA GLU A 321 5.07 -13.42 -11.34
C GLU A 321 4.84 -12.45 -10.17
N ALA A 322 4.09 -11.38 -10.40
CA ALA A 322 3.71 -10.40 -9.39
C ALA A 322 2.23 -10.56 -9.04
N ARG A 323 1.91 -10.59 -7.74
CA ARG A 323 0.54 -10.55 -7.22
C ARG A 323 0.42 -9.56 -6.07
N ILE A 324 -0.68 -8.82 -6.05
CA ILE A 324 -1.13 -8.07 -4.88
C ILE A 324 -2.42 -8.70 -4.39
N ARG A 325 -2.56 -8.83 -3.07
CA ARG A 325 -3.77 -9.24 -2.38
C ARG A 325 -4.06 -8.23 -1.29
N ALA A 326 -5.32 -7.90 -1.13
CA ALA A 326 -5.80 -7.13 0.00
C ALA A 326 -7.09 -7.77 0.48
N ASP A 327 -7.22 -7.91 1.80
CA ASP A 327 -8.50 -8.23 2.39
C ASP A 327 -9.41 -6.99 2.39
N HIS A 328 -10.65 -7.18 2.83
CA HIS A 328 -11.63 -6.10 2.83
C HIS A 328 -11.28 -4.95 3.74
N ALA A 329 -10.61 -5.23 4.87
CA ALA A 329 -10.18 -4.19 5.80
C ALA A 329 -9.19 -3.23 5.14
N THR A 330 -8.32 -3.72 4.26
CA THR A 330 -7.22 -2.95 3.67
C THR A 330 -7.46 -2.50 2.22
N THR A 331 -8.43 -3.09 1.52
CA THR A 331 -8.72 -2.80 0.10
C THR A 331 -8.95 -1.31 -0.17
N ALA A 332 -9.84 -0.67 0.60
CA ALA A 332 -10.14 0.74 0.40
C ALA A 332 -8.92 1.66 0.64
N PHE A 333 -8.05 1.28 1.58
CA PHE A 333 -6.82 2.01 1.88
C PHE A 333 -5.86 2.00 0.69
N ILE A 334 -5.61 0.83 0.09
CA ILE A 334 -4.62 0.72 -1.00
C ILE A 334 -5.14 1.22 -2.35
N GLN A 335 -6.47 1.24 -2.54
CA GLN A 335 -7.12 1.67 -3.79
C GLN A 335 -7.39 3.17 -3.86
N ALA A 336 -7.27 3.88 -2.74
CA ALA A 336 -7.52 5.32 -2.71
C ALA A 336 -6.43 6.13 -3.46
N GLY A 337 -6.82 7.28 -4.00
CA GLY A 337 -5.92 8.21 -4.68
C GLY A 337 -5.69 7.91 -6.17
N GLN A 338 -4.94 8.78 -6.84
CA GLN A 338 -4.56 8.67 -8.26
C GLN A 338 -3.12 9.20 -8.46
N PRO A 339 -2.15 8.35 -8.84
CA PRO A 339 -2.24 6.89 -8.86
C PRO A 339 -2.52 6.34 -7.45
N SER A 340 -3.18 5.18 -7.37
CA SER A 340 -3.39 4.51 -6.09
C SER A 340 -2.11 3.90 -5.55
N LEU A 341 -2.06 3.65 -4.24
CA LEU A 341 -0.94 2.93 -3.61
C LEU A 341 -0.75 1.55 -4.25
N GLU A 342 -1.84 0.81 -4.45
CA GLU A 342 -1.87 -0.48 -5.12
C GLU A 342 -1.21 -0.40 -6.51
N SER A 343 -1.62 0.55 -7.35
CA SER A 343 -1.10 0.68 -8.72
C SER A 343 0.39 1.02 -8.76
N THR A 344 0.86 1.84 -7.81
CA THR A 344 2.28 2.23 -7.72
C THR A 344 3.13 1.04 -7.28
N ILE A 345 2.68 0.32 -6.25
CA ILE A 345 3.35 -0.89 -5.76
C ILE A 345 3.33 -1.99 -6.83
N GLU A 346 2.22 -2.17 -7.53
CA GLU A 346 2.11 -3.17 -8.60
C GLU A 346 3.10 -2.85 -9.72
N SER A 347 3.21 -1.58 -10.10
CA SER A 347 4.21 -1.14 -11.06
C SER A 347 5.63 -1.45 -10.59
N ALA A 348 5.95 -1.21 -9.31
CA ALA A 348 7.26 -1.53 -8.73
C ALA A 348 7.55 -3.03 -8.76
N LEU A 349 6.61 -3.85 -8.27
CA LEU A 349 6.76 -5.30 -8.20
C LEU A 349 6.90 -5.93 -9.59
N ARG A 350 6.13 -5.44 -10.58
CA ARG A 350 6.15 -5.95 -11.96
C ARG A 350 7.37 -5.52 -12.78
N ARG A 351 8.15 -4.54 -12.32
CA ARG A 351 9.40 -4.12 -12.98
C ARG A 351 10.54 -5.10 -12.79
N ILE A 352 10.45 -6.00 -11.82
CA ILE A 352 11.49 -6.98 -11.51
C ILE A 352 11.19 -8.29 -12.23
N ASP A 353 12.20 -8.88 -12.87
CA ASP A 353 12.13 -10.16 -13.59
C ASP A 353 12.24 -11.35 -12.62
N TRP A 354 11.19 -11.54 -11.81
CA TRP A 354 11.12 -12.62 -10.83
C TRP A 354 11.14 -14.01 -11.49
N HIS A 355 11.93 -14.92 -10.94
CA HIS A 355 11.95 -16.33 -11.36
C HIS A 355 10.76 -17.14 -10.81
N SER A 356 9.99 -16.59 -9.86
CA SER A 356 8.85 -17.25 -9.21
C SER A 356 7.89 -16.22 -8.64
N GLN A 357 6.64 -16.63 -8.40
CA GLN A 357 5.61 -15.71 -7.92
C GLN A 357 6.00 -15.06 -6.58
N VAL A 358 6.00 -13.72 -6.57
CA VAL A 358 6.12 -12.86 -5.38
C VAL A 358 4.78 -12.19 -5.12
N THR A 359 4.35 -12.19 -3.86
CA THR A 359 3.06 -11.64 -3.44
C THR A 359 3.27 -10.48 -2.45
N ILE A 360 2.49 -9.41 -2.60
CA ILE A 360 2.32 -8.39 -1.56
C ILE A 360 0.91 -8.56 -1.01
N GLU A 361 0.79 -8.81 0.29
CA GLU A 361 -0.47 -9.10 0.97
C GLU A 361 -0.76 -8.04 2.04
N PHE A 362 -1.87 -7.34 1.89
CA PHE A 362 -2.43 -6.45 2.90
C PHE A 362 -3.51 -7.18 3.70
N ALA A 363 -3.35 -7.25 5.01
CA ALA A 363 -4.25 -7.96 5.92
C ALA A 363 -4.60 -7.10 7.13
N GLY A 364 -5.86 -7.04 7.57
CA GLY A 364 -6.39 -6.13 8.59
C GLY A 364 -5.99 -6.42 10.03
N GLY A 365 -5.27 -7.52 10.28
CA GLY A 365 -4.88 -8.00 11.60
C GLY A 365 -3.62 -7.36 12.19
N PRO A 366 -3.08 -7.96 13.28
CA PRO A 366 -1.93 -7.42 14.01
C PRO A 366 -0.59 -7.68 13.32
N GLY A 367 0.39 -6.84 13.63
CA GLY A 367 1.79 -7.00 13.20
C GLY A 367 2.33 -5.81 12.43
N GLY A 368 3.55 -5.95 11.91
CA GLY A 368 4.24 -4.94 11.10
C GLY A 368 4.15 -5.22 9.59
N ALA A 369 5.14 -4.76 8.86
CA ALA A 369 5.45 -5.23 7.52
C ALA A 369 6.67 -6.16 7.56
N ALA A 370 6.69 -7.22 6.76
CA ALA A 370 7.85 -8.11 6.64
C ALA A 370 7.84 -8.92 5.34
N TRP A 371 9.01 -9.09 4.75
CA TRP A 371 9.30 -10.11 3.74
C TRP A 371 9.47 -11.50 4.35
N SER A 372 8.80 -12.50 3.76
CA SER A 372 8.98 -13.93 4.09
C SER A 372 9.50 -14.70 2.88
N ARG A 373 10.73 -15.23 2.99
CA ARG A 373 11.36 -16.05 1.93
C ARG A 373 10.64 -17.37 1.68
N SER A 374 10.08 -18.00 2.72
CA SER A 374 9.43 -19.32 2.60
C SER A 374 8.12 -19.24 1.81
N SER A 375 7.35 -18.16 2.00
CA SER A 375 6.08 -17.93 1.29
C SER A 375 6.21 -17.02 0.07
N ARG A 376 7.36 -16.36 -0.11
CA ARG A 376 7.58 -15.29 -1.10
C ARG A 376 6.52 -14.19 -1.00
N THR A 377 6.22 -13.79 0.22
CA THR A 377 5.19 -12.80 0.53
C THR A 377 5.76 -11.66 1.34
N ILE A 378 5.52 -10.43 0.89
CA ILE A 378 5.59 -9.24 1.72
C ILE A 378 4.22 -9.10 2.37
N LYS A 379 4.13 -9.27 3.69
CA LYS A 379 2.87 -9.07 4.42
C LYS A 379 2.88 -7.70 5.08
N VAL A 380 1.82 -6.91 4.89
CA VAL A 380 1.60 -5.62 5.53
C VAL A 380 0.32 -5.71 6.36
N ASN A 381 0.46 -5.59 7.68
CA ASN A 381 -0.67 -5.75 8.60
C ASN A 381 -1.39 -4.42 8.87
N GLY A 382 -2.68 -4.51 9.16
CA GLY A 382 -3.59 -3.38 9.32
C GLY A 382 -3.24 -2.52 10.53
N ASP A 383 -2.80 -3.12 11.63
CA ASP A 383 -2.33 -2.36 12.80
C ASP A 383 -1.13 -1.46 12.46
N TYR A 384 -0.27 -1.91 11.55
CA TYR A 384 0.83 -1.09 11.06
C TYR A 384 0.34 0.13 10.26
N LEU A 385 -0.69 -0.06 9.43
CA LEU A 385 -1.33 1.05 8.72
C LEU A 385 -2.02 2.02 9.67
N ARG A 386 -2.73 1.53 10.70
CA ARG A 386 -3.34 2.35 11.76
C ARG A 386 -2.29 3.16 12.51
N ARG A 387 -1.13 2.57 12.81
CA ARG A 387 0.00 3.29 13.41
C ARG A 387 0.44 4.47 12.54
N PHE A 388 0.59 4.27 11.22
CA PHE A 388 0.94 5.36 10.32
C PHE A 388 -0.14 6.44 10.20
N ILE A 389 -1.42 6.06 10.27
CA ILE A 389 -2.54 7.02 10.33
C ILE A 389 -2.40 7.90 11.59
N ASN A 390 -2.12 7.28 12.74
CA ASN A 390 -1.95 8.01 14.00
C ASN A 390 -0.74 8.95 13.97
N GLN A 391 0.39 8.51 13.39
CA GLN A 391 1.56 9.38 13.16
C GLN A 391 1.22 10.57 12.25
N GLY A 392 0.41 10.35 11.20
CA GLY A 392 -0.06 11.43 10.33
C GLY A 392 -0.93 12.45 11.06
N ASN A 393 -1.82 11.99 11.94
CA ASN A 393 -2.64 12.86 12.79
C ASN A 393 -1.79 13.67 13.77
N GLN A 394 -0.77 13.05 14.38
CA GLN A 394 0.19 13.72 15.25
C GLN A 394 0.94 14.83 14.49
N ALA A 395 1.51 14.50 13.32
CA ALA A 395 2.26 15.45 12.51
C ALA A 395 1.41 16.68 12.11
N GLN A 396 0.13 16.47 11.79
CA GLN A 396 -0.79 17.58 11.49
C GLN A 396 -1.08 18.45 12.71
N ALA A 397 -1.24 17.85 13.89
CA ALA A 397 -1.49 18.58 15.13
C ALA A 397 -0.30 19.46 15.55
N GLU A 398 0.94 19.02 15.29
CA GLU A 398 2.15 19.79 15.58
C GLU A 398 2.33 21.00 14.65
N ILE A 399 1.79 20.94 13.43
CA ILE A 399 1.82 22.03 12.44
C ILE A 399 0.69 23.05 12.68
N ALA A 400 -0.42 22.63 13.31
CA ALA A 400 -1.56 23.51 13.57
C ALA A 400 -1.14 24.68 14.49
N PRO A 401 -1.56 25.93 14.20
CA PRO A 401 -1.25 27.06 15.05
C PRO A 401 -1.81 26.81 16.45
N LYS A 402 -0.92 26.81 17.45
CA LYS A 402 -1.36 26.75 18.86
C LYS A 402 -2.21 27.98 19.12
N ALA A 403 -3.47 27.78 19.50
CA ALA A 403 -4.35 28.86 19.92
C ALA A 403 -3.68 29.65 21.05
N PRO A 404 -3.78 30.99 21.04
CA PRO A 404 -3.06 31.87 21.97
C PRO A 404 -3.46 31.67 23.43
#